data_AF-E5VM95-F1
#
_entry.id   AF-E5VM95-F1
#
_cell.length_a   1.000
_cell.length_b   1.000
_cell.length_c   1.000
_cell.angle_alpha   90.00
_cell.angle_beta   90.00
_cell.angle_gamma   90.00
#
_symmetry.space_group_name_H-M   'P 1'
#
loop_
_entity.id
_entity.type
_entity.pdbx_description
1 polymer ?
#
loop_
_entity_poly.entity_id
_entity_poly.type
_entity_poly.pdbx_seq_one_letter_code
_entity_poly.pdbx_strand_id
1 'polypeptide(L)'
;MKRNVYRILGCFLFAFTLCIMTPSFAKASVKNIPQTKTSGTYTGNVDITGDENADSVIIRTTPDQEGWYINRFTIYLNGKRTTEISLRDHDCYDLTVKYAKMSKQHTFIQIIGRGENDYVTYNEIFTYNKKIQPISCCKIF
;
A
#
# COMPACT_ATOMS: atom_id res chain seq x y z
N MET A 1 -2.67 15.04 57.92
CA MET A 1 -2.02 13.92 57.17
C MET A 1 -2.87 13.35 56.03
N LYS A 2 -4.17 13.07 56.20
CA LYS A 2 -5.04 12.45 55.16
C LYS A 2 -5.05 13.18 53.80
N ARG A 3 -5.03 14.52 53.76
CA ARG A 3 -5.07 15.33 52.52
C ARG A 3 -3.85 15.15 51.59
N ASN A 4 -2.67 14.85 52.15
CA ASN A 4 -1.46 14.58 51.34
C ASN A 4 -1.45 13.16 50.78
N VAL A 5 -2.03 12.19 51.51
CA VAL A 5 -2.17 10.81 51.05
C VAL A 5 -3.06 10.72 49.81
N TYR A 6 -4.20 11.44 49.79
CA TYR A 6 -5.07 11.48 48.60
C TYR A 6 -4.41 12.17 47.40
N ARG A 7 -3.54 13.18 47.61
CA ARG A 7 -2.76 13.81 46.53
C ARG A 7 -1.73 12.85 45.94
N ILE A 8 -0.98 12.15 46.79
CA ILE A 8 0.03 11.18 46.36
C ILE A 8 -0.64 10.01 45.62
N LEU A 9 -1.74 9.49 46.17
CA LEU A 9 -2.51 8.40 45.55
C LEU A 9 -3.11 8.82 44.21
N GLY A 10 -3.64 10.04 44.11
CA GLY A 10 -4.14 10.61 42.85
C GLY A 10 -3.06 10.79 41.79
N CYS A 11 -1.87 11.29 42.18
CA CYS A 11 -0.72 11.40 41.28
C CYS A 11 -0.24 10.02 40.80
N PHE A 12 -0.22 9.01 41.68
CA PHE A 12 0.10 7.63 41.29
C PHE A 12 -0.92 7.06 40.31
N LEU A 13 -2.23 7.21 40.56
CA LEU A 13 -3.26 6.76 39.64
C LEU A 13 -3.17 7.45 38.27
N PHE A 14 -2.91 8.75 38.25
CA PHE A 14 -2.76 9.51 37.01
C PHE A 14 -1.54 9.07 36.19
N ALA A 15 -0.39 8.87 36.86
CA ALA A 15 0.80 8.32 36.22
C ALA A 15 0.58 6.89 35.72
N PHE A 16 -0.13 6.05 36.49
CA PHE A 16 -0.45 4.68 36.09
C PHE A 16 -1.39 4.65 34.87
N THR A 17 -2.38 5.55 34.79
CA THR A 17 -3.23 5.67 33.59
C THR A 17 -2.47 6.14 32.36
N LEU A 18 -1.49 7.04 32.52
CA LEU A 18 -0.62 7.47 31.42
C LEU A 18 0.29 6.34 30.92
N CYS A 19 0.75 5.44 31.81
CA CYS A 19 1.55 4.27 31.44
C CYS A 19 0.77 3.19 30.68
N ILE A 20 -0.56 3.11 30.84
CA ILE A 20 -1.39 2.13 30.12
C ILE A 20 -1.80 2.65 28.73
N MET A 21 -1.80 3.97 28.52
CA MET A 21 -2.00 4.59 27.21
C MET A 21 -0.71 4.64 26.38
N THR A 22 0.13 3.60 26.43
CA THR A 22 1.17 3.48 25.41
C THR A 22 0.46 3.38 24.06
N PRO A 23 0.66 4.33 23.12
CA PRO A 23 0.11 4.18 21.79
C PRO A 23 0.67 2.88 21.22
N SER A 24 -0.21 1.91 20.96
CA SER A 24 0.16 0.70 20.23
C SER A 24 0.56 1.16 18.83
N PHE A 25 1.87 1.30 18.60
CA PHE A 25 2.39 1.52 17.26
C PHE A 25 2.00 0.31 16.43
N ALA A 26 0.97 0.45 15.60
CA ALA A 26 0.60 -0.57 14.63
C ALA A 26 1.85 -0.88 13.81
N LYS A 27 2.33 -2.12 13.90
CA LYS A 27 3.58 -2.53 13.24
C LYS A 27 3.45 -2.29 11.74
N ALA A 28 4.38 -1.52 11.17
CA ALA A 28 4.45 -1.36 9.74
C ALA A 28 4.60 -2.73 9.08
N SER A 29 3.81 -2.99 8.03
CA SER A 29 3.80 -4.28 7.35
C SER A 29 3.92 -4.08 5.86
N VAL A 30 4.83 -4.83 5.24
CA VAL A 30 4.94 -4.93 3.78
C VAL A 30 4.65 -6.38 3.38
N LYS A 31 3.77 -6.57 2.40
CA LYS A 31 3.45 -7.89 1.84
C LYS A 31 3.39 -7.82 0.33
N ASN A 32 3.73 -8.90 -0.35
CA ASN A 32 3.53 -9.02 -1.78
C ASN A 32 2.03 -9.22 -2.08
N ILE A 33 1.54 -8.61 -3.16
CA ILE A 33 0.27 -8.98 -3.78
C ILE A 33 0.60 -10.04 -4.82
N PRO A 34 0.13 -11.28 -4.66
CA PRO A 34 0.53 -12.38 -5.52
C PRO A 34 -0.04 -12.20 -6.93
N GLN A 35 0.74 -12.64 -7.91
CA GLN A 35 0.22 -12.92 -9.22
C GLN A 35 -0.73 -14.14 -9.14
N THR A 36 -1.84 -14.06 -9.85
CA THR A 36 -2.77 -15.16 -10.01
C THR A 36 -2.23 -16.20 -10.99
N LYS A 37 -2.94 -17.32 -11.16
CA LYS A 37 -2.60 -18.34 -12.17
C LYS A 37 -2.64 -17.77 -13.60
N THR A 38 -3.39 -16.70 -13.82
CA THR A 38 -3.39 -15.96 -15.08
C THR A 38 -2.20 -15.03 -15.10
N SER A 39 -1.30 -15.23 -16.07
CA SER A 39 -0.12 -14.38 -16.24
C SER A 39 -0.50 -12.90 -16.33
N GLY A 40 0.25 -12.04 -15.66
CA GLY A 40 0.02 -10.59 -15.72
C GLY A 40 -1.17 -10.06 -14.91
N THR A 41 -1.88 -10.90 -14.15
CA THR A 41 -2.95 -10.45 -13.25
C THR A 41 -2.55 -10.66 -11.78
N TYR A 42 -2.56 -9.58 -11.00
CA TYR A 42 -2.22 -9.57 -9.57
C TYR A 42 -3.46 -9.19 -8.77
N THR A 43 -3.79 -9.97 -7.75
CA THR A 43 -5.01 -9.76 -6.96
C THR A 43 -4.72 -9.83 -5.48
N GLY A 44 -5.17 -8.84 -4.73
CA GLY A 44 -5.03 -8.80 -3.28
C GLY A 44 -6.22 -8.11 -2.62
N ASN A 45 -6.62 -8.62 -1.45
CA ASN A 45 -7.57 -7.95 -0.58
C ASN A 45 -6.77 -7.24 0.52
N VAL A 46 -6.68 -5.91 0.43
CA VAL A 46 -5.85 -5.06 1.29
C VAL A 46 -6.57 -3.76 1.61
N ASP A 47 -6.40 -3.24 2.83
CA ASP A 47 -6.94 -1.95 3.26
C ASP A 47 -6.08 -0.82 2.65
N ILE A 48 -6.40 -0.41 1.42
CA ILE A 48 -5.69 0.69 0.73
C ILE A 48 -6.36 2.03 0.99
N THR A 49 -7.66 2.04 1.29
CA THR A 49 -8.41 3.25 1.63
C THR A 49 -8.18 3.73 3.07
N GLY A 50 -7.63 2.89 3.94
CA GLY A 50 -7.32 3.24 5.32
C GLY A 50 -8.57 3.38 6.18
N ASP A 51 -9.63 2.62 5.86
CA ASP A 51 -10.90 2.58 6.58
C ASP A 51 -11.06 1.31 7.43
N GLU A 52 -10.00 0.49 7.49
CA GLU A 52 -9.94 -0.80 8.18
C GLU A 52 -10.75 -1.93 7.52
N ASN A 53 -11.32 -1.68 6.34
CA ASN A 53 -11.93 -2.71 5.50
C ASN A 53 -10.96 -3.16 4.41
N ALA A 54 -11.06 -4.44 4.01
CA ALA A 54 -10.27 -4.93 2.91
C ALA A 54 -10.84 -4.45 1.57
N ASP A 55 -10.03 -3.74 0.80
CA ASP A 55 -10.35 -3.36 -0.58
C ASP A 55 -9.84 -4.43 -1.54
N SER A 56 -10.64 -4.73 -2.57
CA SER A 56 -10.21 -5.56 -3.68
C SER A 56 -9.32 -4.75 -4.61
N VAL A 57 -8.04 -5.12 -4.69
CA VAL A 57 -7.04 -4.51 -5.58
C VAL A 57 -6.70 -5.51 -6.66
N ILE A 58 -6.86 -5.10 -7.91
CA ILE A 58 -6.51 -5.91 -9.09
C ILE A 58 -5.60 -5.07 -9.99
N ILE A 59 -4.43 -5.61 -10.33
CA ILE A 59 -3.52 -5.05 -11.33
C ILE A 59 -3.52 -6.01 -12.51
N ARG A 60 -3.82 -5.50 -13.71
CA ARG A 60 -3.78 -6.28 -14.95
C ARG A 60 -2.81 -5.66 -15.92
N THR A 61 -1.82 -6.44 -16.35
CA THR A 61 -0.93 -6.06 -17.43
C THR A 61 -1.61 -6.30 -18.77
N THR A 62 -1.23 -5.51 -19.76
CA THR A 62 -1.53 -5.76 -21.16
C THR A 62 -0.20 -5.85 -21.90
N PRO A 63 0.07 -6.95 -22.63
CA PRO A 63 1.30 -7.06 -23.38
C PRO A 63 1.35 -6.05 -24.54
N ASP A 64 2.54 -5.87 -25.09
CA ASP A 64 2.75 -5.21 -26.37
C ASP A 64 2.23 -6.07 -27.53
N GLN A 65 2.48 -5.61 -28.75
CA GLN A 65 2.00 -6.29 -29.96
C GLN A 65 2.67 -7.65 -30.16
N GLU A 66 3.94 -7.80 -29.75
CA GLU A 66 4.71 -9.02 -29.94
C GLU A 66 4.52 -10.03 -28.79
N GLY A 67 4.02 -9.57 -27.64
CA GLY A 67 3.76 -10.42 -26.47
C GLY A 67 4.96 -10.56 -25.53
N TRP A 68 6.11 -9.94 -25.83
CA TRP A 68 7.34 -10.08 -25.06
C TRP A 68 7.37 -9.17 -23.84
N TYR A 69 6.86 -7.95 -24.00
CA TYR A 69 6.90 -6.93 -22.95
C TYR A 69 5.51 -6.49 -22.53
N ILE A 70 5.43 -5.92 -21.33
CA ILE A 70 4.24 -5.28 -20.81
C ILE A 70 4.17 -3.88 -21.39
N ASN A 71 3.16 -3.62 -22.22
CA ASN A 71 2.89 -2.32 -22.81
C ASN A 71 2.29 -1.34 -21.80
N ARG A 72 1.44 -1.86 -20.90
CA ARG A 72 0.77 -1.07 -19.85
C ARG A 72 0.23 -1.95 -18.75
N PHE A 73 -0.09 -1.36 -17.61
CA PHE A 73 -0.93 -2.01 -16.60
C PHE A 73 -2.04 -1.10 -16.14
N THR A 74 -3.14 -1.71 -15.71
CA THR A 74 -4.33 -1.01 -15.20
C THR A 74 -4.60 -1.45 -13.78
N ILE A 75 -4.80 -0.48 -12.89
CA ILE A 75 -5.18 -0.71 -11.49
C ILE A 75 -6.69 -0.55 -11.36
N TYR A 76 -7.32 -1.58 -10.81
CA TYR A 76 -8.73 -1.61 -10.43
C TYR A 76 -8.82 -1.67 -8.91
N LEU A 77 -9.68 -0.82 -8.35
CA LEU A 77 -10.01 -0.80 -6.94
C LEU A 77 -11.50 -1.08 -6.79
N ASN A 78 -11.87 -2.10 -6.03
CA ASN A 78 -13.25 -2.51 -5.79
C ASN A 78 -14.06 -2.64 -7.10
N GLY A 79 -13.43 -3.23 -8.13
CA GLY A 79 -14.02 -3.41 -9.47
C GLY A 79 -13.98 -2.17 -10.39
N LYS A 80 -13.63 -0.99 -9.87
CA LYS A 80 -13.56 0.25 -10.64
C LYS A 80 -12.15 0.50 -11.16
N ARG A 81 -12.02 0.72 -12.48
CA ARG A 81 -10.76 1.17 -13.10
C ARG A 81 -10.37 2.53 -12.52
N THR A 82 -9.16 2.61 -11.98
CA THR A 82 -8.69 3.80 -11.27
C THR A 82 -7.58 4.51 -12.02
N THR A 83 -6.56 3.77 -12.47
CA THR A 83 -5.46 4.33 -13.27
C THR A 83 -4.97 3.31 -14.28
N GLU A 84 -4.39 3.79 -15.38
CA GLU A 84 -3.66 3.00 -16.37
C GLU A 84 -2.32 3.68 -16.60
N ILE A 85 -1.25 2.90 -16.54
CA ILE A 85 0.12 3.37 -16.67
C ILE A 85 0.73 2.71 -17.90
N SER A 86 1.24 3.54 -18.81
CA SER A 86 2.02 3.08 -19.96
C SER A 86 3.40 2.63 -19.49
N LEU A 87 3.83 1.48 -19.98
CA LEU A 87 5.18 0.95 -19.83
C LEU A 87 5.90 0.85 -21.19
N ARG A 88 5.42 1.52 -22.25
CA ARG A 88 6.00 1.44 -23.60
C ARG A 88 7.48 1.83 -23.68
N ASP A 89 7.91 2.76 -22.84
CA ASP A 89 9.29 3.24 -22.80
C ASP A 89 10.12 2.49 -21.73
N HIS A 90 9.57 1.38 -21.22
CA HIS A 90 10.17 0.53 -20.21
C HIS A 90 10.21 -0.90 -20.75
N ASP A 91 11.39 -1.48 -20.93
CA ASP A 91 11.56 -2.87 -21.38
C ASP A 91 11.17 -3.87 -20.28
N CYS A 92 9.90 -3.86 -19.87
CA CYS A 92 9.39 -4.55 -18.68
C CYS A 92 8.67 -5.83 -19.06
N TYR A 93 9.10 -6.99 -18.56
CA TYR A 93 8.42 -8.27 -18.81
C TYR A 93 7.67 -8.82 -17.58
N ASP A 94 8.02 -8.38 -16.36
CA ASP A 94 7.42 -8.83 -15.10
C ASP A 94 7.11 -7.67 -14.15
N LEU A 95 6.08 -7.82 -13.32
CA LEU A 95 5.79 -6.89 -12.23
C LEU A 95 5.89 -7.59 -10.87
N THR A 96 6.50 -6.91 -9.91
CA THR A 96 6.31 -7.20 -8.48
C THR A 96 5.45 -6.12 -7.86
N VAL A 97 4.31 -6.55 -7.29
CA VAL A 97 3.39 -5.67 -6.59
C VAL A 97 3.51 -5.89 -5.09
N LYS A 98 3.73 -4.80 -4.35
CA LYS A 98 3.82 -4.80 -2.89
C LYS A 98 2.78 -3.87 -2.30
N TYR A 99 2.13 -4.33 -1.23
CA TYR A 99 1.31 -3.50 -0.36
C TYR A 99 2.11 -3.16 0.90
N ALA A 100 2.15 -1.87 1.25
CA ALA A 100 2.77 -1.37 2.47
C ALA A 100 1.73 -0.62 3.32
N LYS A 101 1.51 -1.10 4.55
CA LYS A 101 0.73 -0.40 5.58
C LYS A 101 1.71 0.16 6.61
N MET A 102 1.86 1.49 6.63
CA MET A 102 2.66 2.19 7.63
C MET A 102 1.80 2.66 8.80
N SER A 103 0.59 3.17 8.51
CA SER A 103 -0.40 3.58 9.51
C SER A 103 -1.82 3.45 8.93
N LYS A 104 -2.86 3.85 9.68
CA LYS A 104 -4.24 3.92 9.16
C LYS A 104 -4.39 4.89 7.98
N GLN A 105 -3.55 5.92 7.89
CA GLN A 105 -3.66 6.97 6.86
C GLN A 105 -2.57 6.88 5.79
N HIS A 106 -1.62 5.97 5.97
CA HIS A 106 -0.43 5.82 5.11
C HIS A 106 -0.33 4.37 4.65
N THR A 107 -1.10 4.10 3.60
CA THR A 107 -1.18 2.83 2.89
C THR A 107 -0.78 3.05 1.44
N PHE A 108 0.05 2.14 0.93
CA PHE A 108 0.67 2.29 -0.37
C PHE A 108 0.68 0.98 -1.14
N ILE A 109 0.66 1.09 -2.46
CA ILE A 109 0.98 0.01 -3.38
C ILE A 109 2.26 0.43 -4.12
N GLN A 110 3.32 -0.34 -4.01
CA GLN A 110 4.51 -0.18 -4.84
C GLN A 110 4.44 -1.19 -5.99
N ILE A 111 4.69 -0.72 -7.20
CA ILE A 111 4.77 -1.55 -8.40
C ILE A 111 6.18 -1.42 -8.96
N ILE A 112 6.87 -2.55 -9.04
CA ILE A 112 8.24 -2.64 -9.54
C ILE A 112 8.19 -3.46 -10.83
N GLY A 113 8.54 -2.85 -11.95
CA GLY A 113 8.74 -3.53 -13.23
C GLY A 113 10.17 -4.02 -13.37
N ARG A 114 10.33 -5.24 -13.89
CA ARG A 114 11.64 -5.82 -14.22
C ARG A 114 11.79 -6.04 -15.71
N GLY A 115 12.96 -5.67 -16.22
CA GLY A 115 13.41 -5.97 -17.57
C GLY A 115 14.46 -7.08 -17.58
N GLU A 116 15.04 -7.32 -18.76
CA GLU A 116 16.02 -8.39 -19.00
C GLU A 116 17.11 -8.42 -17.92
N ASN A 117 17.65 -9.58 -17.54
CA ASN A 117 18.63 -9.68 -16.44
C ASN A 117 18.15 -9.09 -15.09
N ASP A 118 16.84 -8.99 -14.88
CA ASP A 118 16.19 -8.54 -13.64
C ASP A 118 16.45 -7.08 -13.23
N TYR A 119 16.93 -6.21 -14.13
CA TYR A 119 17.06 -4.78 -13.77
C TYR A 119 15.69 -4.14 -13.58
N VAL A 120 15.62 -3.18 -12.65
CA VAL A 120 14.41 -2.43 -12.37
C VAL A 120 14.20 -1.39 -13.47
N THR A 121 13.19 -1.60 -14.31
CA THR A 121 12.80 -0.70 -15.42
C THR A 121 11.80 0.35 -14.97
N TYR A 122 10.97 0.00 -13.99
CA TYR A 122 9.89 0.84 -13.47
C TYR A 122 9.78 0.63 -11.96
N ASN A 123 9.60 1.71 -11.20
CA ASN A 123 9.39 1.62 -9.76
C ASN A 123 8.63 2.85 -9.28
N GLU A 124 7.33 2.70 -9.06
CA GLU A 124 6.50 3.78 -8.55
C GLU A 124 5.65 3.31 -7.37
N ILE A 125 5.35 4.27 -6.51
CA ILE A 125 4.51 4.09 -5.33
C ILE A 125 3.19 4.81 -5.56
N PHE A 126 2.11 4.15 -5.21
CA PHE A 126 0.74 4.62 -5.39
C PHE A 126 0.05 4.72 -4.04
N THR A 127 -0.75 5.76 -3.85
CA THR A 127 -1.57 5.93 -2.66
C THR A 127 -3.01 6.29 -3.03
N TYR A 128 -3.96 5.94 -2.16
CA TYR A 128 -5.35 6.34 -2.34
C TYR A 128 -5.59 7.76 -1.83
N ASN A 129 -6.02 8.66 -2.71
CA ASN A 129 -6.36 10.02 -2.32
C ASN A 129 -7.87 10.17 -2.03
N LYS A 130 -8.22 10.25 -0.74
CA LYS A 130 -9.61 10.43 -0.25
C LYS A 130 -10.31 11.67 -0.81
N LYS A 131 -9.58 12.72 -1.20
CA LYS A 131 -10.16 13.98 -1.68
C LYS A 131 -10.54 13.96 -3.16
N ILE A 132 -9.90 13.10 -3.96
CA ILE A 132 -9.99 13.15 -5.43
C ILE A 132 -10.62 11.87 -6.01
N GLN A 133 -10.69 10.75 -5.25
CA GLN A 133 -11.17 9.44 -5.73
C GLN A 133 -10.53 9.02 -7.08
N PRO A 134 -9.20 9.16 -7.24
CA PRO A 134 -8.44 7.98 -7.65
C PRO A 134 -7.14 7.75 -6.86
N ILE A 135 -6.57 6.56 -7.04
CA ILE A 135 -5.18 6.24 -6.70
C ILE A 135 -4.27 7.15 -7.54
N SER A 136 -3.31 7.81 -6.90
CA SER A 136 -2.34 8.69 -7.54
C SER A 136 -0.92 8.15 -7.34
N CYS A 137 -0.08 8.30 -8.36
CA CYS A 137 1.35 8.07 -8.24
C CYS A 137 1.97 9.12 -7.32
N CYS A 138 2.68 8.67 -6.28
CA CYS A 138 3.56 9.49 -5.47
C CYS A 138 4.91 9.57 -6.17
N LYS A 139 5.10 10.55 -7.07
CA LYS A 139 6.43 10.90 -7.55
C LYS A 139 7.19 11.53 -6.40
N ILE A 140 8.16 10.81 -5.83
CA ILE A 140 9.14 11.37 -4.91
C ILE A 140 10.33 11.78 -5.77
N PHE A 141 10.58 13.09 -5.87
CA PHE A 141 11.79 13.66 -6.49
C PHE A 141 12.98 13.51 -5.54
#